data_AF-A0A850ED27-F1
#
_entry.id   AF-A0A850ED27-F1
#
_cell.length_a   1.000
_cell.length_b   1.000
_cell.length_c   1.000
_cell.angle_alpha   90.00
_cell.angle_beta   90.00
_cell.angle_gamma   90.00
#
_symmetry.space_group_name_H-M   'P 1'
#
loop_
_entity.id
_entity.type
_entity.pdbx_description
1 polymer ?
#
loop_
_entity_poly.entity_id
_entity_poly.type
_entity_poly.pdbx_seq_one_letter_code
_entity_poly.pdbx_strand_id
1 'polypeptide(L)'
;MSALLKKIRTPTFIFFSCVLVLSVIVTILSKPYFTERIFYVDNYKYSFYSDQDNVVTYRSKTNDPIQVKLDHEKRTVTIQHQEYFITKINSSPSPNYKVIYPNGHKYEVHDASGILLTSDGHGNYVSEASTFVNNQRMPQDGEEQYSPSTLVTAAYPEYHVTRGAPALLYLALAVLIYGWCSFRYRKFQDILFFLSLRWIWVNDPEPSDFYYFMSKVSGIIVMIGSLWIAVQAF
;
A
#
# COMPACT_ATOMS: atom_id res chain seq x y z
N MET A 1 -13.69 -7.77 -48.15
CA MET A 1 -12.84 -7.25 -47.06
C MET A 1 -13.50 -6.15 -46.21
N SER A 2 -14.61 -5.51 -46.61
CA SER A 2 -15.27 -4.44 -45.83
C SER A 2 -16.26 -4.92 -44.74
N ALA A 3 -16.78 -6.15 -44.82
CA ALA A 3 -17.72 -6.69 -43.82
C ALA A 3 -17.05 -7.03 -42.47
N LEU A 4 -15.77 -7.43 -42.49
CA LEU A 4 -14.99 -7.73 -41.29
C LEU A 4 -14.68 -6.47 -40.47
N LEU A 5 -14.41 -5.34 -41.14
CA LEU A 5 -14.19 -4.04 -40.49
C LEU A 5 -15.47 -3.43 -39.88
N LYS A 6 -16.65 -3.76 -40.43
CA LYS A 6 -17.93 -3.22 -39.92
C LYS A 6 -18.37 -3.86 -38.60
N LYS A 7 -17.94 -5.09 -38.31
CA LYS A 7 -18.26 -5.83 -37.07
C LYS A 7 -17.47 -5.33 -35.84
N ILE A 8 -16.33 -4.67 -36.06
CA ILE A 8 -15.41 -4.16 -35.02
C ILE A 8 -15.91 -2.84 -34.39
N ARG A 9 -16.90 -2.17 -35.00
CA ARG A 9 -17.42 -0.87 -34.55
C ARG A 9 -18.69 -0.95 -33.69
N THR A 10 -18.86 -1.98 -32.87
CA THR A 10 -19.89 -1.89 -31.82
C THR A 10 -19.33 -1.08 -30.64
N PRO A 11 -20.11 -0.16 -30.05
CA PRO A 11 -19.66 0.67 -28.92
C PRO A 11 -19.19 -0.18 -27.72
N THR A 12 -19.73 -1.39 -27.59
CA THR A 12 -19.28 -2.43 -26.67
C THR A 12 -17.82 -2.85 -26.87
N PHE A 13 -17.44 -3.16 -28.11
CA PHE A 13 -16.07 -3.59 -28.42
C PHE A 13 -15.07 -2.45 -28.15
N ILE A 14 -15.44 -1.22 -28.54
CA ILE A 14 -14.63 -0.02 -28.28
C ILE A 14 -14.46 0.20 -26.76
N PHE A 15 -15.53 0.07 -25.97
CA PHE A 15 -15.46 0.22 -24.52
C PHE A 15 -14.53 -0.80 -23.87
N PHE A 16 -14.72 -2.10 -24.14
CA PHE A 16 -13.86 -3.13 -23.54
C PHE A 16 -12.41 -3.03 -24.00
N SER A 17 -12.17 -2.67 -25.28
CA SER A 17 -10.83 -2.39 -25.77
C SER A 17 -10.20 -1.20 -25.05
N CYS A 18 -10.97 -0.14 -24.79
CA CYS A 18 -10.49 1.04 -24.06
C CYS A 18 -10.18 0.71 -22.60
N VAL A 19 -11.09 -0.01 -21.92
CA VAL A 19 -10.88 -0.47 -20.54
C VAL A 19 -9.66 -1.36 -20.43
N LEU A 20 -9.46 -2.28 -21.37
CA LEU A 20 -8.29 -3.17 -21.39
C LEU A 20 -6.99 -2.37 -21.58
N VAL A 21 -6.94 -1.45 -22.54
CA VAL A 21 -5.77 -0.60 -22.78
C VAL A 21 -5.48 0.28 -21.57
N LEU A 22 -6.50 0.94 -21.00
CA LEU A 22 -6.36 1.75 -19.80
C LEU A 22 -5.89 0.92 -18.60
N SER A 23 -6.43 -0.28 -18.42
CA SER A 23 -5.99 -1.20 -17.36
C SER A 23 -4.51 -1.52 -17.49
N VAL A 24 -4.03 -1.86 -18.69
CA VAL A 24 -2.61 -2.16 -18.92
C VAL A 24 -1.73 -0.94 -18.61
N ILE A 25 -2.14 0.25 -19.07
CA ILE A 25 -1.42 1.49 -18.79
C ILE A 25 -1.35 1.77 -17.29
N VAL A 26 -2.48 1.68 -16.59
CA VAL A 26 -2.55 1.92 -15.14
C VAL A 26 -1.70 0.91 -14.39
N THR A 27 -1.72 -0.38 -14.75
CA THR A 27 -0.87 -1.40 -14.12
C THR A 27 0.62 -1.09 -14.32
N ILE A 28 1.05 -0.71 -15.52
CA ILE A 28 2.46 -0.38 -15.79
C ILE A 28 2.90 0.87 -15.01
N LEU A 29 2.09 1.93 -15.04
CA LEU A 29 2.41 3.20 -14.38
C LEU A 29 2.36 3.12 -12.85
N SER A 30 1.45 2.31 -12.32
CA SER A 30 1.26 2.19 -10.88
C SER A 30 2.15 1.12 -10.22
N LYS A 31 2.68 0.17 -10.99
CA LYS A 31 3.64 -0.84 -10.50
C LYS A 31 4.72 -0.25 -9.59
N PRO A 32 5.51 0.76 -10.00
CA PRO A 32 6.56 1.31 -9.14
C PRO A 32 6.00 1.87 -7.82
N TYR A 33 4.78 2.41 -7.81
CA TYR A 33 4.16 2.92 -6.59
C TYR A 33 3.86 1.80 -5.58
N PHE A 34 3.29 0.68 -6.05
CA PHE A 34 2.89 -0.43 -5.19
C PHE A 34 4.03 -1.39 -4.83
N THR A 35 5.09 -1.46 -5.64
CA THR A 35 6.20 -2.40 -5.41
C THR A 35 7.40 -1.78 -4.71
N GLU A 36 7.56 -0.45 -4.76
CA GLU A 36 8.66 0.24 -4.08
C GLU A 36 8.50 0.10 -2.56
N ARG A 37 9.47 -0.57 -1.93
CA ARG A 37 9.57 -0.68 -0.48
C ARG A 37 10.07 0.64 0.11
N ILE A 38 9.36 1.13 1.11
CA ILE A 38 9.67 2.37 1.80
C ILE A 38 9.61 2.21 3.31
N PHE A 39 10.19 3.18 4.01
CA PHE A 39 10.04 3.36 5.44
C PHE A 39 10.02 4.86 5.77
N TYR A 40 9.70 5.16 7.02
CA TYR A 40 9.60 6.53 7.51
C TYR A 40 10.55 6.72 8.70
N VAL A 41 11.22 7.87 8.72
CA VAL A 41 12.00 8.36 9.88
C VAL A 41 11.59 9.80 10.11
N ASP A 42 11.07 10.12 11.29
CA ASP A 42 10.55 11.46 11.65
C ASP A 42 9.61 12.06 10.60
N ASN A 43 8.61 11.29 10.14
CA ASN A 43 7.67 11.64 9.07
C ASN A 43 8.29 11.87 7.68
N TYR A 44 9.59 11.70 7.51
CA TYR A 44 10.22 11.72 6.19
C TYR A 44 10.22 10.34 5.56
N LYS A 45 9.79 10.31 4.30
CA LYS A 45 9.71 9.08 3.52
C LYS A 45 11.05 8.78 2.85
N TYR A 46 11.56 7.57 3.06
CA TYR A 46 12.78 7.07 2.44
C TYR A 46 12.47 5.92 1.48
N SER A 47 13.15 5.91 0.34
CA SER A 47 13.16 4.77 -0.57
C SER A 47 14.56 4.43 -1.04
N PHE A 48 14.71 3.19 -1.53
CA PHE A 48 15.99 2.68 -2.02
C PHE A 48 16.54 3.54 -3.15
N TYR A 49 17.82 3.89 -3.07
CA TYR A 49 18.53 4.66 -4.09
C TYR A 49 19.66 3.85 -4.74
N SER A 50 20.56 3.30 -3.93
CA SER A 50 21.70 2.53 -4.43
C SER A 50 22.21 1.52 -3.40
N ASP A 51 22.92 0.51 -3.89
CA ASP A 51 23.70 -0.43 -3.09
C ASP A 51 25.10 -0.51 -3.71
N GLN A 52 26.11 -0.04 -2.98
CA GLN A 52 27.51 0.00 -3.41
C GLN A 52 28.41 -0.33 -2.23
N ASP A 53 29.38 -1.22 -2.42
CA ASP A 53 30.41 -1.55 -1.43
C ASP A 53 29.86 -1.89 -0.03
N ASN A 54 28.79 -2.71 0.02
CA ASN A 54 28.05 -3.07 1.24
C ASN A 54 27.44 -1.86 1.96
N VAL A 55 27.19 -0.75 1.27
CA VAL A 55 26.46 0.41 1.78
C VAL A 55 25.20 0.62 0.97
N VAL A 56 24.06 0.41 1.63
CA VAL A 56 22.75 0.71 1.07
C VAL A 56 22.40 2.16 1.38
N THR A 57 22.12 2.94 0.35
CA THR A 57 21.69 4.33 0.49
C THR A 57 20.20 4.44 0.24
N TYR A 58 19.50 5.04 1.19
CA TYR A 58 18.11 5.43 1.09
C TYR A 58 17.98 6.93 0.98
N ARG A 59 17.13 7.39 0.05
CA ARG A 59 16.97 8.81 -0.23
C ARG A 59 15.57 9.30 0.13
N SER A 60 15.51 10.47 0.75
CA SER A 60 14.29 11.25 0.90
C SER A 60 14.26 12.39 -0.13
N LYS A 61 13.06 12.85 -0.49
CA LYS A 61 12.89 14.03 -1.35
C LYS A 61 13.19 15.35 -0.63
N THR A 62 13.07 15.34 0.70
CA THR A 62 13.04 16.56 1.53
C THR A 62 14.02 16.52 2.68
N ASN A 63 14.78 15.42 2.85
CA ASN A 63 15.73 15.25 3.93
C ASN A 63 17.00 14.53 3.42
N ASP A 64 18.06 14.61 4.21
CA ASP A 64 19.35 13.99 3.91
C ASP A 64 19.24 12.47 3.77
N PRO A 65 20.07 11.82 2.94
CA PRO A 65 20.02 10.39 2.76
C PRO A 65 20.40 9.63 4.04
N ILE A 66 19.81 8.46 4.21
CA ILE A 66 20.19 7.51 5.25
C ILE A 66 21.07 6.45 4.60
N GLN A 67 22.23 6.19 5.20
CA GLN A 67 23.15 5.15 4.73
C GLN A 67 23.16 3.99 5.72
N VAL A 68 23.18 2.77 5.21
CA VAL A 68 23.23 1.57 6.01
C VAL A 68 24.40 0.72 5.53
N LYS A 69 25.45 0.67 6.35
CA LYS A 69 26.59 -0.22 6.11
C LYS A 69 26.25 -1.63 6.59
N LEU A 70 26.46 -2.60 5.72
CA LEU A 70 26.19 -4.01 5.93
C LEU A 70 27.49 -4.71 6.36
N ASP A 71 27.53 -5.24 7.59
CA ASP A 71 28.64 -6.05 8.10
C ASP A 71 28.10 -7.34 8.74
N HIS A 72 27.80 -8.35 7.91
CA HIS A 72 27.15 -9.60 8.33
C HIS A 72 25.85 -9.35 9.12
N GLU A 73 25.83 -9.67 10.42
CA GLU A 73 24.70 -9.48 11.36
C GLU A 73 24.70 -8.10 12.04
N LYS A 74 25.75 -7.31 11.78
CA LYS A 74 25.86 -5.93 12.21
C LYS A 74 25.47 -5.01 11.06
N ARG A 75 24.77 -3.95 11.44
CA ARG A 75 24.35 -2.87 10.57
C ARG A 75 24.75 -1.57 11.24
N THR A 76 25.39 -0.68 10.50
CA THR A 76 25.63 0.69 10.96
C THR A 76 24.73 1.60 10.15
N VAL A 77 23.80 2.25 10.82
CA VAL A 77 22.89 3.24 10.21
C VAL A 77 23.49 4.61 10.46
N THR A 78 23.66 5.39 9.39
CA THR A 78 24.19 6.75 9.45
C THR A 78 23.10 7.74 9.07
N ILE A 79 22.76 8.63 10.01
CA ILE A 79 21.77 9.70 9.84
C ILE A 79 22.40 11.00 10.35
N GLN A 80 22.39 12.07 9.55
CA GLN A 80 22.96 13.38 9.94
C GLN A 80 24.40 13.30 10.50
N HIS A 81 25.25 12.46 9.91
CA HIS A 81 26.63 12.20 10.35
C HIS A 81 26.78 11.51 11.72
N GLN A 82 25.70 11.02 12.31
CA GLN A 82 25.73 10.17 13.50
C GLN A 82 25.60 8.70 13.12
N GLU A 83 26.34 7.83 13.81
CA GLU A 83 26.33 6.39 13.58
C GLU A 83 25.58 5.65 14.69
N TYR A 84 24.61 4.85 14.30
CA TYR A 84 23.85 3.96 15.17
C TYR A 84 24.23 2.52 14.82
N PHE A 85 24.55 1.71 15.84
CA PHE A 85 24.94 0.32 15.64
C PHE A 85 23.79 -0.60 15.98
N ILE A 86 23.34 -1.37 15.00
CA ILE A 86 22.27 -2.35 15.15
C ILE A 86 22.88 -3.74 14.96
N THR A 87 22.73 -4.61 15.95
CA THR A 87 23.19 -6.00 15.89
C THR A 87 22.01 -6.95 16.04
N LYS A 88 21.83 -7.89 15.12
CA LYS A 88 20.86 -8.97 15.27
C LYS A 88 21.40 -9.98 16.28
N ILE A 89 20.67 -10.22 17.37
CA ILE A 89 21.06 -11.15 18.44
C ILE A 89 20.54 -12.56 18.12
N ASN A 90 19.25 -12.66 17.75
CA ASN A 90 18.58 -13.92 17.45
C ASN A 90 17.80 -13.79 16.14
N SER A 91 17.70 -14.89 15.40
CA SER A 91 17.12 -14.90 14.05
C SER A 91 15.77 -15.64 13.94
N SER A 92 15.36 -16.42 14.96
CA SER A 92 14.11 -17.19 14.92
C SER A 92 13.65 -17.65 16.30
N PRO A 93 12.33 -17.75 16.58
CA PRO A 93 11.18 -17.36 15.73
C PRO A 93 10.82 -15.87 15.85
N SER A 94 11.36 -15.17 16.85
CA SER A 94 11.17 -13.73 17.09
C SER A 94 12.55 -13.07 17.12
N PRO A 95 12.95 -12.37 16.05
CA PRO A 95 14.27 -11.76 16.03
C PRO A 95 14.39 -10.65 17.08
N ASN A 96 15.56 -10.61 17.72
CA ASN A 96 15.91 -9.59 18.70
C ASN A 96 17.08 -8.79 18.18
N TYR A 97 17.03 -7.47 18.36
CA TYR A 97 18.05 -6.54 17.91
C TYR A 97 18.57 -5.74 19.09
N LYS A 98 19.87 -5.49 19.07
CA LYS A 98 20.52 -4.53 19.96
C LYS A 98 20.79 -3.25 19.21
N VAL A 99 20.31 -2.13 19.72
CA VAL A 99 20.55 -0.80 19.17
C VAL A 99 21.46 -0.04 20.14
N ILE A 100 22.58 0.47 19.62
CA ILE A 100 23.54 1.27 20.38
C ILE A 100 23.62 2.65 19.74
N TYR A 101 23.34 3.67 20.55
CA TYR A 101 23.35 5.07 20.16
C TYR A 101 24.77 5.67 20.24
N PRO A 102 25.03 6.81 19.56
CA PRO A 102 26.31 7.53 19.65
C PRO A 102 26.70 7.92 21.08
N ASN A 103 25.71 8.19 21.93
CA ASN A 103 25.87 8.52 23.36
C ASN A 103 26.20 7.28 24.24
N GLY A 104 26.19 6.08 23.66
CA GLY A 104 26.44 4.81 24.36
C GLY A 104 25.20 4.17 24.99
N HIS A 105 24.02 4.80 24.92
CA HIS A 105 22.77 4.20 25.36
C HIS A 105 22.44 2.95 24.52
N LYS A 106 21.85 1.96 25.18
CA LYS A 106 21.59 0.64 24.61
C LYS A 106 20.13 0.28 24.81
N TYR A 107 19.52 -0.18 23.74
CA TYR A 107 18.14 -0.64 23.72
C TYR A 107 18.07 -2.01 23.06
N GLU A 108 17.07 -2.78 23.48
CA GLU A 108 16.71 -4.04 22.84
C GLU A 108 15.39 -3.87 22.10
N VAL A 109 15.33 -4.35 20.87
CA VAL A 109 14.13 -4.32 20.04
C VAL A 109 13.74 -5.74 19.72
N HIS A 110 12.54 -6.11 20.13
CA HIS A 110 11.97 -7.44 19.97
C HIS A 110 10.90 -7.40 18.88
N ASP A 111 11.00 -8.31 17.91
CA ASP A 111 9.96 -8.49 16.91
C ASP A 111 8.88 -9.46 17.41
N ALA A 112 7.67 -8.93 17.61
CA ALA A 112 6.47 -9.68 17.92
C ALA A 112 5.51 -9.68 16.71
N SER A 113 5.72 -10.60 15.77
CA SER A 113 4.86 -10.78 14.58
C SER A 113 4.79 -9.55 13.67
N GLY A 114 5.92 -8.88 13.46
CA GLY A 114 6.04 -7.67 12.64
C GLY A 114 5.84 -6.37 13.42
N ILE A 115 5.53 -6.45 14.72
CA ILE A 115 5.49 -5.29 15.63
C ILE A 115 6.82 -5.24 16.37
N LEU A 116 7.57 -4.16 16.20
CA LEU A 116 8.82 -3.90 16.90
C LEU A 116 8.54 -3.28 18.27
N LEU A 117 8.89 -4.00 19.34
CA LEU A 117 8.74 -3.56 20.72
C LEU A 117 10.11 -3.23 21.30
N THR A 118 10.23 -2.06 21.91
CA THR A 118 11.50 -1.57 22.44
C THR A 118 11.55 -1.68 23.95
N SER A 119 12.70 -2.16 24.46
CA SER A 119 13.01 -2.24 25.88
C SER A 119 14.32 -1.51 26.19
N ASP A 120 14.40 -0.89 27.35
CA ASP A 120 15.63 -0.30 27.88
C ASP A 120 16.62 -1.37 28.39
N GLY A 121 17.81 -0.94 28.80
CA GLY A 121 18.82 -1.83 29.40
C GLY A 121 18.43 -2.48 30.73
N HIS A 122 17.27 -2.13 31.30
CA HIS A 122 16.69 -2.73 32.50
C HIS A 122 15.52 -3.69 32.19
N GLY A 123 15.17 -3.85 30.91
CA GLY A 123 14.08 -4.72 30.46
C GLY A 123 12.69 -4.07 30.55
N ASN A 124 12.60 -2.76 30.80
CA ASN A 124 11.33 -2.05 30.79
C ASN A 124 10.95 -1.66 29.37
N TYR A 125 9.68 -1.89 29.00
CA TYR A 125 9.16 -1.43 27.73
C TYR A 125 9.16 0.10 27.65
N VAL A 126 9.72 0.61 26.56
CA VAL A 126 9.75 2.03 26.25
C VAL A 126 8.65 2.33 25.26
N SER A 127 7.74 3.24 25.62
CA SER A 127 6.73 3.75 24.69
C SER A 127 7.40 4.67 23.67
N GLU A 128 7.23 4.40 22.39
CA GLU A 128 7.82 5.20 21.30
C GLU A 128 6.84 6.24 20.74
N ALA A 129 5.84 6.61 21.54
CA ALA A 129 4.84 7.61 21.16
C ALA A 129 5.50 8.98 20.97
N SER A 130 5.68 9.36 19.71
CA SER A 130 6.30 10.63 19.33
C SER A 130 5.25 11.74 19.22
N THR A 131 5.47 12.86 19.90
CA THR A 131 4.65 14.07 19.76
C THR A 131 5.20 14.93 18.63
N PHE A 132 4.34 15.38 17.73
CA PHE A 132 4.72 16.26 16.62
C PHE A 132 4.03 17.62 16.73
N VAL A 133 4.81 18.70 16.61
CA VAL A 133 4.31 20.08 16.51
C VAL A 133 4.87 20.69 15.23
N ASN A 134 3.99 21.22 14.36
CA ASN A 134 4.37 21.77 13.05
C ASN A 134 5.23 20.80 12.19
N ASN A 135 4.87 19.51 12.20
CA ASN A 135 5.58 18.46 11.45
C ASN A 135 7.02 18.18 11.92
N GLN A 136 7.42 18.72 13.08
CA GLN A 136 8.67 18.42 13.76
C GLN A 136 8.40 17.60 15.01
N ARG A 137 9.19 16.54 15.23
CA ARG A 137 9.12 15.75 16.46
C ARG A 137 9.61 16.61 17.62
N MET A 138 8.83 16.66 18.70
CA MET A 138 9.21 17.26 19.96
C MET A 138 9.64 16.11 20.88
N PRO A 139 10.95 15.85 21.02
CA PRO A 139 11.42 14.81 21.95
C PRO A 139 11.03 15.22 23.37
N GLN A 140 10.56 14.26 24.15
CA GLN A 140 10.37 14.44 25.60
C GLN A 140 11.74 14.48 26.28
N ASP A 141 11.83 15.09 27.47
CA ASP A 141 13.09 15.18 28.21
C ASP A 141 13.67 13.77 28.46
N GLY A 142 14.89 13.53 27.93
CA GLY A 142 15.58 12.24 28.01
C GLY A 142 15.21 11.24 26.90
N GLU A 143 14.36 11.60 25.95
CA GLU A 143 14.02 10.76 24.79
C GLU A 143 15.08 10.85 23.69
N GLU A 144 15.37 9.71 23.06
CA GLU A 144 16.31 9.65 21.94
C GLU A 144 15.76 10.31 20.67
N GLN A 145 16.65 10.97 19.91
CA GLN A 145 16.29 11.72 18.68
C GLN A 145 15.57 10.85 17.65
N TYR A 146 15.90 9.56 17.57
CA TYR A 146 15.23 8.56 16.74
C TYR A 146 14.78 7.40 17.62
N SER A 147 13.61 6.80 17.38
CA SER A 147 13.21 5.62 18.14
C SER A 147 14.06 4.40 17.75
N PRO A 148 14.37 3.48 18.69
CA PRO A 148 15.12 2.27 18.38
C PRO A 148 14.46 1.41 17.30
N SER A 149 13.12 1.29 17.31
CA SER A 149 12.38 0.56 16.27
C SER A 149 12.55 1.18 14.88
N THR A 150 12.62 2.52 14.78
CA THR A 150 12.81 3.23 13.51
C THR A 150 14.19 2.95 12.95
N LEU A 151 15.22 2.88 13.82
CA LEU A 151 16.58 2.52 13.42
C LEU A 151 16.67 1.07 12.92
N VAL A 152 15.98 0.13 13.60
CA VAL A 152 15.87 -1.27 13.13
C VAL A 152 15.15 -1.34 11.79
N THR A 153 14.05 -0.59 11.63
CA THR A 153 13.30 -0.52 10.38
C THR A 153 14.18 0.00 9.23
N ALA A 154 14.96 1.04 9.46
CA ALA A 154 15.89 1.57 8.47
C ALA A 154 17.04 0.59 8.13
N ALA A 155 17.50 -0.18 9.12
CA ALA A 155 18.61 -1.13 8.96
C ALA A 155 18.23 -2.40 8.17
N TYR A 156 16.98 -2.85 8.26
CA TYR A 156 16.53 -4.14 7.73
C TYR A 156 15.38 -3.99 6.72
N PRO A 157 15.62 -4.33 5.43
CA PRO A 157 14.62 -4.19 4.36
C PRO A 157 13.34 -5.02 4.52
N GLU A 158 13.31 -5.99 5.45
CA GLU A 158 12.15 -6.81 5.77
C GLU A 158 11.04 -6.03 6.48
N TYR A 159 11.38 -4.95 7.19
CA TYR A 159 10.42 -4.06 7.86
C TYR A 159 9.93 -2.91 6.97
N HIS A 160 10.41 -2.81 5.74
CA HIS A 160 9.94 -1.80 4.80
C HIS A 160 8.56 -2.16 4.26
N VAL A 161 7.66 -1.19 4.24
CA VAL A 161 6.28 -1.36 3.78
C VAL A 161 6.14 -1.00 2.30
N THR A 162 5.25 -1.70 1.60
CA THR A 162 4.79 -1.30 0.27
C THR A 162 3.61 -0.33 0.39
N ARG A 163 3.48 0.63 -0.53
CA ARG A 163 2.40 1.62 -0.49
C ARG A 163 1.11 1.07 -1.06
N GLY A 164 0.00 1.65 -0.59
CA GLY A 164 -1.33 1.48 -1.16
C GLY A 164 -1.87 0.06 -1.09
N ALA A 165 -2.99 -0.15 -1.78
CA ALA A 165 -3.68 -1.43 -1.80
C ALA A 165 -3.97 -1.84 -3.26
N PRO A 166 -3.06 -2.58 -3.93
CA PRO A 166 -3.24 -2.94 -5.34
C PRO A 166 -4.50 -3.78 -5.57
N ALA A 167 -4.96 -4.52 -4.55
CA ALA A 167 -6.24 -5.24 -4.57
C ALA A 167 -7.44 -4.31 -4.85
N LEU A 168 -7.42 -3.07 -4.33
CA LEU A 168 -8.50 -2.10 -4.54
C LEU A 168 -8.57 -1.63 -6.00
N LEU A 169 -7.45 -1.59 -6.73
CA LEU A 169 -7.47 -1.29 -8.17
C LEU A 169 -8.18 -2.37 -8.98
N TYR A 170 -7.90 -3.65 -8.68
CA TYR A 170 -8.60 -4.76 -9.34
C TYR A 170 -10.09 -4.78 -9.00
N LEU A 171 -10.43 -4.46 -7.74
CA LEU A 171 -11.82 -4.31 -7.31
C LEU A 171 -12.50 -3.15 -8.06
N ALA A 172 -11.87 -1.98 -8.14
CA ALA A 172 -12.39 -0.84 -8.89
C ALA A 172 -12.67 -1.19 -10.36
N LEU A 173 -11.75 -1.92 -11.01
CA LEU A 173 -11.95 -2.38 -12.38
C LEU A 173 -13.15 -3.32 -12.51
N ALA A 174 -13.29 -4.29 -11.60
CA ALA A 174 -14.43 -5.21 -11.58
C ALA A 174 -15.76 -4.46 -11.38
N VAL A 175 -15.79 -3.49 -10.46
CA VAL A 175 -16.96 -2.65 -10.17
C VAL A 175 -17.31 -1.77 -11.37
N LEU A 176 -16.32 -1.21 -12.08
CA LEU A 176 -16.54 -0.43 -13.29
C LEU A 176 -17.17 -1.29 -14.41
N ILE A 177 -16.64 -2.49 -14.64
CA ILE A 177 -17.16 -3.44 -15.64
C ILE A 177 -18.59 -3.84 -15.26
N TYR A 178 -18.84 -4.13 -13.98
CA TYR A 178 -20.18 -4.45 -13.48
C TYR A 178 -21.17 -3.30 -13.70
N GLY A 179 -20.80 -2.07 -13.35
CA GLY A 179 -21.63 -0.88 -13.53
C GLY A 179 -21.95 -0.62 -15.00
N TRP A 180 -20.96 -0.78 -15.89
CA TRP A 180 -21.17 -0.66 -17.34
C TRP A 180 -22.13 -1.74 -17.87
N CYS A 181 -21.97 -2.99 -17.41
CA CYS A 181 -22.85 -4.07 -17.81
C CYS A 181 -24.29 -3.85 -17.36
N SER A 182 -24.48 -3.39 -16.11
CA SER A 182 -25.79 -3.01 -15.57
C SER A 182 -26.42 -1.83 -16.31
N PHE A 183 -25.61 -0.90 -16.83
CA PHE A 183 -26.10 0.23 -17.61
C PHE A 183 -26.51 -0.15 -19.04
N ARG A 184 -25.72 -1.01 -19.71
CA ARG A 184 -25.82 -1.17 -21.17
C ARG A 184 -26.55 -2.42 -21.67
N TYR A 185 -26.50 -3.55 -20.94
CA TYR A 185 -26.98 -4.84 -21.44
C TYR A 185 -28.25 -5.31 -20.75
N ARG A 186 -29.37 -5.35 -21.50
CA ARG A 186 -30.65 -5.89 -21.00
C ARG A 186 -30.53 -7.31 -20.46
N LYS A 187 -29.87 -8.21 -21.20
CA LYS A 187 -29.62 -9.59 -20.74
C LYS A 187 -28.93 -9.67 -19.37
N PHE A 188 -28.03 -8.73 -19.08
CA PHE A 188 -27.36 -8.69 -17.77
C PHE A 188 -28.31 -8.18 -16.68
N GLN A 189 -29.15 -7.19 -17.00
CA GLN A 189 -30.21 -6.71 -16.12
C GLN A 189 -31.22 -7.84 -15.82
N ASP A 190 -31.58 -8.65 -16.81
CA ASP A 190 -32.48 -9.80 -16.64
C ASP A 190 -31.86 -10.84 -15.70
N ILE A 191 -30.57 -11.17 -15.89
CA ILE A 191 -29.84 -12.09 -14.99
C ILE A 191 -29.83 -11.56 -13.56
N LEU A 192 -29.53 -10.27 -13.36
CA LEU A 192 -29.55 -9.64 -12.04
C LEU A 192 -30.95 -9.67 -11.40
N PHE A 193 -32.00 -9.52 -12.22
CA PHE A 193 -33.38 -9.61 -11.76
C PHE A 193 -33.70 -11.01 -11.22
N PHE A 194 -33.34 -12.07 -11.96
CA PHE A 194 -33.54 -13.43 -11.48
C PHE A 194 -32.63 -13.80 -10.30
N LEU A 195 -31.41 -13.24 -10.26
CA LEU A 195 -30.51 -13.39 -9.11
C LEU A 195 -31.06 -12.75 -7.84
N SER A 196 -31.96 -11.76 -7.95
CA SER A 196 -32.64 -11.14 -6.80
C SER A 196 -33.66 -12.07 -6.11
N LEU A 197 -33.80 -13.31 -6.57
CA LEU A 197 -34.67 -14.36 -6.01
C LEU A 197 -36.16 -13.98 -5.96
N ARG A 198 -36.59 -12.95 -6.68
CA ARG A 198 -38.00 -12.53 -6.77
C ARG A 198 -38.91 -13.64 -7.30
N TRP A 199 -38.37 -14.55 -8.10
CA TRP A 199 -39.07 -15.73 -8.63
C TRP A 199 -39.50 -16.75 -7.58
N ILE A 200 -38.96 -16.69 -6.37
CA ILE A 200 -39.40 -17.56 -5.27
C ILE A 200 -40.76 -17.11 -4.70
N TRP A 201 -41.08 -15.82 -4.81
CA TRP A 201 -42.22 -15.21 -4.11
C TRP A 201 -43.35 -14.76 -5.03
N VAL A 202 -43.13 -14.78 -6.35
CA VAL A 202 -44.06 -14.27 -7.36
C VAL A 202 -44.12 -15.25 -8.52
N ASN A 203 -45.33 -15.62 -8.95
CA ASN A 203 -45.54 -16.43 -10.15
C ASN A 203 -45.24 -15.60 -11.40
N ASP A 204 -44.43 -16.14 -12.31
CA ASP A 204 -44.00 -15.51 -13.57
C ASP A 204 -43.49 -14.07 -13.43
N PRO A 205 -42.39 -13.84 -12.69
CA PRO A 205 -41.84 -12.50 -12.50
C PRO A 205 -41.19 -11.99 -13.79
N GLU A 206 -41.64 -10.84 -14.27
CA GLU A 206 -41.00 -10.14 -15.39
C GLU A 206 -40.38 -8.81 -14.92
N PRO A 207 -39.21 -8.42 -15.46
CA PRO A 207 -38.62 -7.12 -15.13
C PRO A 207 -39.47 -5.99 -15.73
N SER A 208 -39.88 -5.04 -14.89
CA SER A 208 -40.65 -3.87 -15.32
C SER A 208 -39.78 -2.82 -16.01
N ASP A 209 -40.39 -1.93 -16.78
CA ASP A 209 -39.69 -0.78 -17.37
C ASP A 209 -39.00 0.10 -16.32
N PHE A 210 -39.63 0.22 -15.14
CA PHE A 210 -39.03 0.91 -14.00
C PHE A 210 -37.77 0.20 -13.49
N TYR A 211 -37.75 -1.14 -13.45
CA TYR A 211 -36.57 -1.92 -13.09
C TYR A 211 -35.40 -1.66 -14.05
N TYR A 212 -35.66 -1.65 -15.37
CA TYR A 212 -34.64 -1.35 -16.36
C TYR A 212 -34.11 0.09 -16.26
N PHE A 213 -34.98 1.05 -15.95
CA PHE A 213 -34.57 2.44 -15.71
C PHE A 213 -33.67 2.53 -14.47
N MET A 214 -34.10 1.95 -13.35
CA MET A 214 -33.34 1.94 -12.10
C MET A 214 -32.00 1.22 -12.22
N SER A 215 -31.94 0.12 -12.99
CA SER A 215 -30.68 -0.61 -13.25
C SER A 215 -29.65 0.21 -14.03
N LYS A 216 -30.12 1.14 -14.87
CA LYS A 216 -29.25 2.09 -15.57
C LYS A 216 -28.74 3.18 -14.62
N VAL A 217 -29.62 3.74 -13.81
CA VAL A 217 -29.25 4.75 -12.80
C VAL A 217 -28.23 4.16 -11.81
N SER A 218 -28.50 2.97 -11.27
CA SER A 218 -27.57 2.27 -10.38
C SER A 218 -26.25 1.93 -11.07
N GLY A 219 -26.28 1.52 -12.33
CA GLY A 219 -25.07 1.29 -13.13
C GLY A 219 -24.17 2.53 -13.20
N ILE A 220 -24.75 3.72 -13.41
CA ILE A 220 -24.00 4.99 -13.41
C ILE A 220 -23.39 5.27 -12.03
N ILE A 221 -24.19 5.14 -10.97
CA ILE A 221 -23.72 5.36 -9.59
C ILE A 221 -22.56 4.42 -9.25
N VAL A 222 -22.66 3.14 -9.64
CA VAL A 222 -21.62 2.14 -9.41
C VAL A 222 -20.34 2.47 -10.20
N MET A 223 -20.45 2.95 -11.44
CA MET A 223 -19.30 3.41 -12.20
C MET A 223 -18.62 4.61 -11.51
N ILE A 224 -19.37 5.57 -10.96
CA ILE A 224 -18.80 6.68 -10.19
C ILE A 224 -18.10 6.15 -8.92
N GLY A 225 -18.74 5.23 -8.19
CA GLY A 225 -18.15 4.59 -7.01
C GLY A 225 -16.85 3.83 -7.33
N SER A 226 -16.73 3.25 -8.52
CA SER A 226 -15.49 2.59 -8.94
C SER A 226 -14.30 3.54 -9.01
N LEU A 227 -14.52 4.80 -9.43
CA LEU A 227 -13.47 5.83 -9.45
C LEU A 227 -13.04 6.19 -8.03
N TRP A 228 -14.00 6.28 -7.10
CA TRP A 228 -13.69 6.52 -5.69
C TRP A 228 -12.84 5.39 -5.09
N ILE A 229 -13.18 4.13 -5.37
CA ILE A 229 -12.39 2.97 -4.92
C ILE A 229 -10.99 3.01 -5.53
N ALA A 230 -10.85 3.40 -6.80
CA ALA A 230 -9.55 3.52 -7.44
C ALA A 230 -8.68 4.61 -6.78
N VAL A 231 -9.27 5.73 -6.35
CA VAL A 231 -8.54 6.78 -5.61
C VAL A 231 -8.09 6.27 -4.24
N GLN A 232 -8.92 5.51 -3.53
CA GLN A 232 -8.56 4.90 -2.22
C GLN A 232 -7.45 3.85 -2.32
N ALA A 233 -7.14 3.36 -3.53
CA ALA A 233 -6.06 2.40 -3.71
C ALA A 233 -4.67 3.03 -3.55
N PHE A 234 -4.54 4.34 -3.75
CA PHE A 234 -3.28 5.09 -3.71
C PHE A 234 -3.07 5.78 -2.36
#